data_AF-A0A0E9M2U2-F1
#
_entry.id   AF-A0A0E9M2U2-F1
#
_cell.length_a   1.000
_cell.length_b   1.000
_cell.length_c   1.000
_cell.angle_alpha   90.00
_cell.angle_beta   90.00
_cell.angle_gamma   90.00
#
_symmetry.space_group_name_H-M   'P 1'
#
loop_
_entity.id
_entity.type
_entity.pdbx_description
1 polymer ?
#
loop_
_entity_poly.entity_id
_entity_poly.type
_entity_poly.pdbx_seq_one_letter_code
_entity_poly.pdbx_strand_id
1 'polypeptide(L)'
;MSTNSLNVSQQLKSILPLILWMLAASVSCQTLKQDSVMPTTTIRFIPETFNDLKVGAFHGGRNPCSPMSPEKATSYLMNETLINVPEKIILPSSVPLESIKPIIPVCVASVFTARRGAKYAHLSEGVFHIRKTDSEHWFKGIIYEELWDEGEMPGPAPDEEVVEKRRKEREKQIAKAQQYTDDELNEGNFSGEYRNLNLMQYVDMPFEPGVYELYYSALGIESNRVQVEIVCLPFF
;
A
#
# COMPACT_ATOMS: atom_id res chain seq x y z
N MET A 1 -83.43 -0.45 27.02
CA MET A 1 -82.01 -0.15 26.68
C MET A 1 -81.96 0.06 25.18
N SER A 2 -82.11 1.32 24.74
CA SER A 2 -81.03 2.19 24.25
C SER A 2 -80.52 1.74 22.87
N THR A 3 -81.13 2.19 21.77
CA THR A 3 -80.83 3.42 20.97
C THR A 3 -79.72 3.24 19.92
N ASN A 4 -80.07 3.63 18.68
CA ASN A 4 -79.25 4.35 17.68
C ASN A 4 -78.17 3.54 16.93
N SER A 5 -77.83 3.79 15.66
CA SER A 5 -78.30 4.70 14.61
C SER A 5 -77.47 4.46 13.33
N LEU A 6 -78.09 4.66 12.16
CA LEU A 6 -77.59 5.29 10.93
C LEU A 6 -76.07 5.51 10.71
N ASN A 7 -75.56 5.07 9.54
CA ASN A 7 -75.04 5.91 8.42
C ASN A 7 -74.12 5.05 7.53
N VAL A 8 -74.40 4.86 6.23
CA VAL A 8 -74.18 5.80 5.11
C VAL A 8 -72.71 6.19 4.95
N SER A 9 -72.12 5.66 3.86
CA SER A 9 -71.14 6.35 3.00
C SER A 9 -69.89 6.93 3.66
N GLN A 10 -68.84 6.12 3.83
CA GLN A 10 -67.43 6.50 3.70
C GLN A 10 -66.57 5.26 3.97
N GLN A 11 -65.34 5.23 3.45
CA GLN A 11 -64.38 4.10 3.42
C GLN A 11 -64.37 3.25 2.12
N LEU A 12 -64.98 3.75 1.04
CA LEU A 12 -64.57 3.42 -0.35
C LEU A 12 -63.50 4.39 -0.89
N LYS A 13 -62.80 5.07 0.00
CA LYS A 13 -61.70 5.99 -0.32
C LYS A 13 -60.57 5.69 0.64
N SER A 14 -59.43 5.26 0.09
CA SER A 14 -58.09 5.24 0.71
C SER A 14 -57.37 3.89 0.74
N ILE A 15 -57.48 3.08 -0.31
CA ILE A 15 -56.45 2.05 -0.60
C ILE A 15 -55.83 2.24 -2.00
N LEU A 16 -56.37 3.16 -2.83
CA LEU A 16 -55.79 3.49 -4.13
C LEU A 16 -54.51 4.37 -4.12
N PRO A 17 -54.08 5.07 -3.04
CA PRO A 17 -52.84 5.86 -3.14
C PRO A 17 -51.58 5.05 -2.80
N LEU A 18 -51.69 3.82 -2.27
CA LEU A 18 -50.50 3.04 -1.87
C LEU A 18 -49.85 2.26 -3.02
N ILE A 19 -50.59 1.95 -4.09
CA ILE A 19 -50.05 1.18 -5.22
C ILE A 19 -49.41 2.10 -6.28
N LEU A 20 -49.73 3.40 -6.26
CA LEU A 20 -49.14 4.38 -7.18
C LEU A 20 -47.77 4.93 -6.74
N TRP A 21 -47.26 4.51 -5.57
CA TRP A 21 -45.92 4.86 -5.07
C TRP A 21 -44.85 3.77 -5.26
N MET A 22 -45.22 2.60 -5.80
CA MET A 22 -44.29 1.50 -6.06
C MET A 22 -43.70 1.51 -7.49
N LEU A 23 -43.93 2.57 -8.29
CA LEU A 23 -43.48 2.66 -9.69
C LEU A 23 -42.56 3.87 -9.99
N ALA A 24 -42.04 4.55 -8.97
CA ALA A 24 -41.12 5.68 -9.14
C ALA A 24 -39.75 5.41 -8.48
N ALA A 25 -39.11 4.31 -8.87
CA ALA A 25 -37.65 4.17 -8.75
C ALA A 25 -37.10 3.19 -9.81
N SER A 26 -37.69 3.16 -11.00
CA SER A 26 -36.97 2.71 -12.19
C SER A 26 -36.04 3.86 -12.60
N VAL A 27 -34.88 3.95 -11.95
CA VAL A 27 -33.79 4.79 -12.45
C VAL A 27 -33.21 4.06 -13.66
N SER A 28 -33.87 4.29 -14.81
CA SER A 28 -33.29 4.00 -16.11
C SER A 28 -31.95 4.72 -16.18
N CYS A 29 -30.84 3.98 -16.17
CA CYS A 29 -29.57 4.45 -16.71
C CYS A 29 -29.74 4.58 -18.22
N GLN A 30 -30.36 5.66 -18.66
CA GLN A 30 -30.23 6.18 -19.99
C GLN A 30 -29.86 7.64 -19.88
N THR A 31 -28.59 7.97 -20.12
CA THR A 31 -28.27 8.97 -21.14
C THR A 31 -26.79 8.97 -21.52
N LEU A 32 -26.62 9.00 -22.85
CA LEU A 32 -25.63 9.73 -23.64
C LEU A 32 -24.14 9.38 -23.53
N LYS A 33 -23.65 8.81 -24.63
CA LYS A 33 -22.30 9.00 -25.14
C LYS A 33 -21.88 10.46 -25.00
N GLN A 34 -20.76 10.69 -24.34
CA GLN A 34 -19.91 11.83 -24.62
C GLN A 34 -18.46 11.33 -24.61
N ASP A 35 -17.88 11.34 -25.80
CA ASP A 35 -16.47 11.03 -26.03
C ASP A 35 -15.58 12.09 -25.39
N SER A 36 -14.45 11.60 -24.85
CA SER A 36 -13.21 12.31 -24.55
C SER A 36 -13.20 13.31 -23.39
N VAL A 37 -12.41 12.99 -22.36
CA VAL A 37 -11.18 13.67 -21.89
C VAL A 37 -10.89 13.16 -20.46
N MET A 38 -9.72 12.52 -20.29
CA MET A 38 -8.94 12.23 -19.06
C MET A 38 -9.67 12.07 -17.70
N PRO A 39 -9.37 10.99 -16.94
CA PRO A 39 -10.16 10.59 -15.78
C PRO A 39 -10.09 11.63 -14.64
N THR A 40 -11.26 11.98 -14.15
CA THR A 40 -11.52 12.77 -12.96
C THR A 40 -10.70 12.22 -11.81
N THR A 41 -9.82 13.02 -11.22
CA THR A 41 -9.11 12.68 -9.99
C THR A 41 -10.13 12.47 -8.87
N THR A 42 -10.49 11.22 -8.61
CA THR A 42 -11.33 10.85 -7.47
C THR A 42 -10.66 11.35 -6.19
N ILE A 43 -11.30 12.31 -5.52
CA ILE A 43 -10.75 12.96 -4.33
C ILE A 43 -10.58 11.91 -3.24
N ARG A 44 -9.33 11.55 -2.95
CA ARG A 44 -8.95 10.78 -1.76
C ARG A 44 -8.26 11.71 -0.81
N PHE A 45 -8.57 11.58 0.46
CA PHE A 45 -7.79 12.27 1.46
C PHE A 45 -6.71 11.31 1.97
N ILE A 46 -5.49 11.54 1.49
CA ILE A 46 -4.25 11.04 2.05
C ILE A 46 -3.59 12.27 2.71
N PRO A 47 -2.95 12.14 3.90
CA PRO A 47 -2.27 13.27 4.54
C PRO A 47 -1.27 13.93 3.58
N GLU A 48 -1.17 15.27 3.63
CA GLU A 48 -0.35 16.06 2.69
C GLU A 48 1.10 15.59 2.60
N THR A 49 1.67 15.14 3.72
CA THR A 49 3.03 14.57 3.79
C THR A 49 3.26 13.39 2.85
N PHE A 50 2.20 12.72 2.40
CA PHE A 50 2.24 11.59 1.47
C PHE A 50 1.72 11.93 0.06
N ASN A 51 1.04 13.07 -0.14
CA ASN A 51 0.40 13.42 -1.43
C ASN A 51 1.42 13.77 -2.52
N ASP A 52 2.50 14.45 -2.16
CA ASP A 52 3.48 14.99 -3.12
C ASP A 52 4.72 14.11 -3.28
N LEU A 53 4.66 12.87 -2.80
CA LEU A 53 5.80 11.97 -2.82
C LEU A 53 5.99 11.31 -4.18
N LYS A 54 7.19 11.43 -4.74
CA LYS A 54 7.62 10.59 -5.86
C LYS A 54 7.81 9.16 -5.38
N VAL A 55 7.15 8.22 -6.06
CA VAL A 55 7.32 6.77 -5.86
C VAL A 55 8.70 6.34 -6.39
N GLY A 56 9.28 5.30 -5.79
CA GLY A 56 10.55 4.72 -6.17
C GLY A 56 11.66 4.93 -5.13
N ALA A 57 12.88 4.56 -5.53
CA ALA A 57 14.08 4.78 -4.74
C ALA A 57 14.39 6.28 -4.68
N PHE A 58 14.55 6.83 -3.48
CA PHE A 58 14.84 8.25 -3.33
C PHE A 58 16.35 8.47 -3.17
N HIS A 59 17.04 8.61 -4.30
CA HIS A 59 18.48 8.91 -4.34
C HIS A 59 18.84 10.26 -3.67
N GLY A 60 17.85 11.15 -3.47
CA GLY A 60 17.99 12.42 -2.76
C GLY A 60 18.03 12.33 -1.22
N GLY A 61 17.87 11.15 -0.63
CA GLY A 61 17.95 10.93 0.82
C GLY A 61 16.61 10.65 1.49
N ARG A 62 16.25 11.41 2.53
CA ARG A 62 15.01 11.25 3.31
C ARG A 62 14.04 12.38 3.02
N ASN A 63 12.75 12.16 3.29
CA ASN A 63 11.67 13.14 3.15
C ASN A 63 10.84 13.21 4.47
N PRO A 64 9.81 14.07 4.57
CA PRO A 64 9.01 14.19 5.80
C PRO A 64 8.26 12.92 6.21
N CYS A 65 7.91 12.03 5.27
CA CYS A 65 7.26 10.76 5.62
C CYS A 65 8.25 9.66 6.02
N SER A 66 9.55 9.83 5.74
CA SER A 66 10.57 8.82 6.05
C SER A 66 10.53 8.49 7.53
N PRO A 67 10.56 7.21 7.91
CA PRO A 67 10.76 6.83 9.30
C PRO A 67 11.97 7.56 9.87
N MET A 68 11.87 8.04 11.10
CA MET A 68 12.91 8.79 11.81
C MET A 68 13.19 10.21 11.27
N SER A 69 12.41 10.74 10.32
CA SER A 69 12.57 12.14 9.90
C SER A 69 12.42 13.09 11.11
N PRO A 70 13.32 14.07 11.32
CA PRO A 70 14.32 14.61 10.40
C PRO A 70 15.72 13.97 10.51
N GLU A 71 15.90 12.87 11.21
CA GLU A 71 17.17 12.19 11.39
C GLU A 71 17.51 11.23 10.24
N LYS A 72 18.80 10.92 10.04
CA LYS A 72 19.19 9.91 9.05
C LYS A 72 19.05 8.52 9.67
N ALA A 73 18.44 7.58 8.95
CA ALA A 73 18.37 6.16 9.28
C ALA A 73 19.74 5.60 9.69
N THR A 74 20.80 5.91 8.94
CA THR A 74 22.18 5.47 9.25
C THR A 74 22.76 6.00 10.56
N SER A 75 22.12 6.98 11.20
CA SER A 75 22.55 7.49 12.50
C SER A 75 22.09 6.61 13.67
N TYR A 76 21.09 5.75 13.45
CA TYR A 76 20.40 5.02 14.52
C TYR A 76 20.14 3.55 14.18
N LEU A 77 19.79 3.26 12.94
CA LEU A 77 19.44 1.92 12.49
C LEU A 77 20.70 1.15 12.11
N MET A 78 20.79 -0.10 12.56
CA MET A 78 21.81 -1.05 12.14
C MET A 78 21.19 -2.43 11.98
N ASN A 79 21.17 -2.97 10.75
CA ASN A 79 20.41 -4.18 10.44
C ASN A 79 18.96 -4.08 10.90
N GLU A 80 18.35 -2.93 10.58
CA GLU A 80 16.99 -2.61 10.95
C GLU A 80 16.29 -1.95 9.76
N THR A 81 14.98 -2.20 9.68
CA THR A 81 14.09 -1.54 8.74
C THR A 81 12.92 -0.96 9.50
N LEU A 82 12.51 0.24 9.14
CA LEU A 82 11.30 0.88 9.62
C LEU A 82 10.42 1.28 8.45
N ILE A 83 9.11 1.33 8.70
CA ILE A 83 8.11 1.83 7.77
C ILE A 83 7.20 2.85 8.45
N ASN A 84 6.68 3.76 7.63
CA ASN A 84 5.68 4.74 7.99
C ASN A 84 4.58 4.79 6.93
N VAL A 85 3.35 4.93 7.38
CA VAL A 85 2.15 4.99 6.53
C VAL A 85 1.18 6.04 7.07
N PRO A 86 0.23 6.52 6.27
CA PRO A 86 -0.90 7.26 6.79
C PRO A 86 -1.66 6.45 7.83
N GLU A 87 -2.01 7.07 8.96
CA GLU A 87 -2.90 6.44 9.94
C GLU A 87 -4.33 6.24 9.38
N LYS A 88 -4.73 7.09 8.43
CA LYS A 88 -6.07 7.13 7.86
C LYS A 88 -6.06 7.47 6.38
N ILE A 89 -6.86 6.75 5.60
CA ILE A 89 -7.17 7.03 4.20
C ILE A 89 -8.68 7.17 4.07
N ILE A 90 -9.12 8.32 3.57
CA ILE A 90 -10.56 8.62 3.43
C ILE A 90 -10.97 8.52 1.98
N LEU A 91 -11.98 7.69 1.74
CA LEU A 91 -12.60 7.48 0.45
C LEU A 91 -13.91 8.27 0.35
N PRO A 92 -14.22 8.85 -0.82
CA PRO A 92 -15.49 9.52 -1.04
C PRO A 92 -16.62 8.48 -1.22
N SER A 93 -17.74 8.63 -0.51
CA SER A 93 -18.92 7.78 -0.71
C SER A 93 -19.60 7.94 -2.07
N SER A 94 -19.29 9.02 -2.79
CA SER A 94 -19.90 9.37 -4.06
C SER A 94 -19.36 8.56 -5.25
N VAL A 95 -18.27 7.82 -5.05
CA VAL A 95 -17.58 7.11 -6.13
C VAL A 95 -17.54 5.62 -5.82
N PRO A 96 -17.98 4.74 -6.75
CA PRO A 96 -17.85 3.30 -6.59
C PRO A 96 -16.39 2.90 -6.32
N LEU A 97 -16.15 1.99 -5.38
CA LEU A 97 -14.78 1.53 -5.05
C LEU A 97 -14.04 0.99 -6.29
N GLU A 98 -14.76 0.36 -7.21
CA GLU A 98 -14.22 -0.18 -8.47
C GLU A 98 -13.61 0.88 -9.39
N SER A 99 -14.03 2.14 -9.29
CA SER A 99 -13.49 3.24 -10.11
C SER A 99 -12.38 4.02 -9.39
N ILE A 100 -11.97 3.58 -8.21
CA ILE A 100 -10.91 4.18 -7.40
C ILE A 100 -9.63 3.37 -7.60
N LYS A 101 -8.61 3.91 -8.31
CA LYS A 101 -7.25 3.32 -8.42
C LYS A 101 -6.53 3.22 -7.05
N PRO A 102 -6.61 2.15 -6.24
CA PRO A 102 -6.26 2.20 -4.82
C PRO A 102 -4.78 2.59 -4.58
N ILE A 103 -4.55 3.43 -3.56
CA ILE A 103 -3.20 3.86 -3.16
C ILE A 103 -3.09 3.77 -1.65
N ILE A 104 -2.08 3.03 -1.17
CA ILE A 104 -1.64 3.03 0.23
C ILE A 104 -0.15 3.36 0.19
N PRO A 105 0.23 4.62 0.48
CA PRO A 105 1.62 5.03 0.39
C PRO A 105 2.39 4.53 1.62
N VAL A 106 3.58 3.98 1.37
CA VAL A 106 4.47 3.42 2.39
C VAL A 106 5.85 4.02 2.21
N CYS A 107 6.37 4.65 3.27
CA CYS A 107 7.72 5.17 3.31
C CYS A 107 8.60 4.23 4.11
N VAL A 108 9.66 3.73 3.51
CA VAL A 108 10.57 2.72 4.07
C VAL A 108 11.93 3.36 4.33
N ALA A 109 12.52 3.05 5.47
CA ALA A 109 13.92 3.33 5.77
C ALA A 109 14.61 2.03 6.22
N SER A 110 15.66 1.63 5.52
CA SER A 110 16.39 0.39 5.82
C SER A 110 17.88 0.66 5.96
N VAL A 111 18.54 0.02 6.92
CA VAL A 111 20.01 -0.01 7.01
C VAL A 111 20.46 -1.44 7.18
N PHE A 112 21.27 -1.92 6.24
CA PHE A 112 21.84 -3.27 6.28
C PHE A 112 23.36 -3.20 6.18
N THR A 113 24.04 -4.06 6.93
CA THR A 113 25.48 -4.27 6.73
C THR A 113 25.73 -5.15 5.51
N ALA A 114 26.91 -5.01 4.91
CA ALA A 114 27.36 -5.89 3.84
C ALA A 114 27.39 -7.37 4.28
N ARG A 115 27.71 -7.63 5.55
CA ARG A 115 27.72 -8.99 6.12
C ARG A 115 26.32 -9.59 6.13
N ARG A 116 25.31 -8.84 6.56
CA ARG A 116 23.91 -9.29 6.55
C ARG A 116 23.41 -9.50 5.12
N GLY A 117 23.69 -8.57 4.22
CA GLY A 117 23.36 -8.70 2.80
C GLY A 117 23.90 -9.98 2.18
N ALA A 118 25.14 -10.37 2.52
CA ALA A 118 25.73 -11.61 2.03
C ALA A 118 25.15 -12.87 2.71
N LYS A 119 24.91 -12.85 4.03
CA LYS A 119 24.35 -14.01 4.77
C LYS A 119 22.91 -14.32 4.34
N TYR A 120 22.08 -13.29 4.16
CA TYR A 120 20.67 -13.43 3.81
C TYR A 120 20.37 -13.06 2.35
N ALA A 121 21.34 -13.23 1.45
CA ALA A 121 21.17 -12.91 0.03
C ALA A 121 19.98 -13.65 -0.63
N HIS A 122 19.63 -14.84 -0.14
CA HIS A 122 18.46 -15.61 -0.60
C HIS A 122 17.12 -15.03 -0.12
N LEU A 123 17.14 -14.06 0.79
CA LEU A 123 15.99 -13.30 1.29
C LEU A 123 16.10 -11.81 0.94
N SER A 124 16.82 -11.46 -0.13
CA SER A 124 17.05 -10.07 -0.51
C SER A 124 15.79 -9.37 -1.03
N GLU A 125 14.78 -10.13 -1.44
CA GLU A 125 13.51 -9.59 -1.91
C GLU A 125 12.81 -8.84 -0.78
N GLY A 126 12.41 -7.60 -1.07
CA GLY A 126 11.51 -6.84 -0.21
C GLY A 126 10.10 -7.41 -0.32
N VAL A 127 9.46 -7.69 0.82
CA VAL A 127 8.10 -8.25 0.84
C VAL A 127 7.23 -7.40 1.76
N PHE A 128 6.11 -6.92 1.23
CA PHE A 128 5.04 -6.38 2.05
C PHE A 128 4.13 -7.49 2.54
N HIS A 129 3.73 -7.39 3.81
CA HIS A 129 2.75 -8.26 4.44
C HIS A 129 1.65 -7.38 5.02
N ILE A 130 0.41 -7.63 4.63
CA ILE A 130 -0.74 -6.87 5.11
C ILE A 130 -1.90 -7.80 5.43
N ARG A 131 -2.61 -7.50 6.52
CA ARG A 131 -3.87 -8.16 6.84
C ARG A 131 -4.88 -7.14 7.33
N LYS A 132 -6.15 -7.47 7.17
CA LYS A 132 -7.21 -6.79 7.92
C LYS A 132 -7.16 -7.29 9.37
N THR A 133 -7.30 -6.39 10.33
CA THR A 133 -7.12 -6.71 11.76
C THR A 133 -8.20 -7.64 12.33
N ASP A 134 -9.35 -7.73 11.67
CA ASP A 134 -10.45 -8.67 11.98
C ASP A 134 -10.33 -10.00 11.21
N SER A 135 -9.21 -10.24 10.52
CA SER A 135 -8.95 -11.43 9.73
C SER A 135 -7.58 -12.03 10.06
N GLU A 136 -7.49 -13.36 9.98
CA GLU A 136 -6.22 -14.09 10.12
C GLU A 136 -5.47 -14.23 8.79
N HIS A 137 -6.08 -13.81 7.68
CA HIS A 137 -5.48 -13.94 6.36
C HIS A 137 -4.49 -12.82 6.05
N TRP A 138 -3.25 -13.21 5.72
CA TRP A 138 -2.19 -12.30 5.29
C TRP A 138 -2.06 -12.30 3.77
N PHE A 139 -2.16 -11.11 3.17
CA PHE A 139 -1.76 -10.85 1.80
C PHE A 139 -0.27 -10.50 1.76
N LYS A 140 0.40 -10.90 0.69
CA LYS A 140 1.84 -10.69 0.51
C LYS A 140 2.15 -10.20 -0.90
N GLY A 141 3.15 -9.33 -1.02
CA GLY A 141 3.58 -8.76 -2.29
C GLY A 141 5.08 -8.55 -2.33
N ILE A 142 5.74 -9.05 -3.37
CA ILE A 142 7.18 -8.88 -3.59
C ILE A 142 7.41 -7.53 -4.28
N ILE A 143 8.35 -6.75 -3.76
CA ILE A 143 8.84 -5.52 -4.38
C ILE A 143 9.88 -5.90 -5.42
N TYR A 144 9.55 -5.64 -6.68
CA TYR A 144 10.52 -5.70 -7.76
C TYR A 144 11.17 -4.32 -7.89
N GLU A 145 12.50 -4.29 -8.06
CA GLU A 145 13.16 -3.04 -8.45
C GLU A 145 12.67 -2.67 -9.85
N GLU A 146 12.09 -1.49 -9.99
CA GLU A 146 11.98 -0.80 -11.28
C GLU A 146 13.40 -0.38 -11.68
N LEU A 147 14.21 -1.37 -12.03
CA LEU A 147 15.46 -1.14 -12.73
C LEU A 147 15.10 -0.45 -14.04
N TRP A 148 15.94 0.48 -14.46
CA TRP A 148 15.84 1.31 -15.67
C TRP A 148 15.07 2.62 -15.46
N ASP A 149 15.79 3.66 -15.05
CA ASP A 149 15.49 5.01 -15.55
C ASP A 149 15.46 4.91 -17.09
N GLU A 150 14.32 5.23 -17.70
CA GLU A 150 14.20 5.30 -19.17
C GLU A 150 15.31 6.22 -19.72
N GLY A 151 16.34 5.62 -20.33
CA GLY A 151 17.46 6.37 -20.92
C GLY A 151 18.86 5.92 -20.50
N GLU A 152 19.03 5.09 -19.48
CA GLU A 152 20.34 4.46 -19.21
C GLU A 152 20.58 3.32 -20.20
N MET A 153 21.42 3.59 -21.20
CA MET A 153 21.88 2.59 -22.13
C MET A 153 22.81 1.61 -21.37
N PRO A 154 22.50 0.30 -21.32
CA PRO A 154 23.36 -0.65 -20.64
C PRO A 154 24.77 -0.58 -21.23
N GLY A 155 25.76 -0.44 -20.36
CA GLY A 155 27.17 -0.50 -20.77
C GLY A 155 27.48 -1.84 -21.45
N PRO A 156 28.64 -1.94 -22.15
CA PRO A 156 29.04 -3.19 -22.77
C PRO A 156 29.03 -4.33 -21.73
N ALA A 157 28.51 -5.49 -22.14
CA ALA A 157 28.52 -6.67 -21.29
C ALA A 157 29.97 -6.96 -20.86
N PRO A 158 30.22 -7.16 -19.55
CA PRO A 158 31.56 -7.50 -19.08
C PRO A 158 32.01 -8.84 -19.66
N ASP A 159 33.33 -9.00 -19.86
CA ASP A 159 33.92 -10.25 -20.34
C ASP A 159 33.53 -11.45 -19.47
N GLU A 160 33.34 -12.62 -20.08
CA GLU A 160 32.94 -13.86 -19.38
C GLU A 160 33.87 -14.22 -18.22
N GLU A 161 35.18 -14.00 -18.37
CA GLU A 161 36.15 -14.24 -17.30
C GLU A 161 35.91 -13.31 -16.09
N VAL A 162 35.55 -12.06 -16.35
CA VAL A 162 35.22 -11.08 -15.31
C VAL A 162 33.91 -11.47 -14.61
N VAL A 163 32.91 -11.93 -15.36
CA VAL A 163 31.64 -12.44 -14.81
C VAL A 163 31.89 -13.65 -13.90
N GLU A 164 32.65 -14.63 -14.36
CA GLU A 164 32.93 -15.85 -13.60
C GLU A 164 33.79 -15.56 -12.35
N LYS A 165 34.76 -14.64 -12.45
CA LYS A 165 35.53 -14.19 -11.29
C LYS A 165 34.64 -13.51 -10.24
N ARG A 166 33.77 -12.60 -10.67
CA ARG A 166 32.78 -11.94 -9.78
C ARG A 166 31.83 -12.94 -9.14
N ARG A 167 31.39 -13.95 -9.89
CA ARG A 167 30.54 -15.03 -9.37
C ARG A 167 31.25 -15.82 -8.27
N LYS A 168 32.48 -16.28 -8.51
CA LYS A 168 33.29 -17.00 -7.51
C LYS A 168 33.58 -16.16 -6.28
N GLU A 169 33.87 -14.87 -6.45
CA GLU A 169 34.08 -13.95 -5.33
C GLU A 169 32.80 -13.77 -4.50
N ARG A 170 31.64 -13.60 -5.15
CA ARG A 170 30.33 -13.54 -4.49
C ARG A 170 30.03 -14.83 -3.72
N GLU A 171 30.24 -16.00 -4.33
CA GLU A 171 30.02 -17.30 -3.67
C GLU A 171 30.91 -17.46 -2.42
N LYS A 172 32.19 -17.04 -2.50
CA LYS A 172 33.09 -17.03 -1.33
C LYS A 172 32.62 -16.07 -0.24
N GLN A 173 32.14 -14.89 -0.61
CA GLN A 173 31.60 -13.92 0.34
C GLN A 173 30.35 -14.46 1.04
N ILE A 174 29.43 -15.09 0.30
CA ILE A 174 28.24 -15.72 0.84
C ILE A 174 28.64 -16.87 1.80
N ALA A 175 29.54 -17.77 1.37
CA ALA A 175 29.99 -18.89 2.19
C ALA A 175 30.65 -18.43 3.51
N LYS A 176 31.45 -17.37 3.46
CA LYS A 176 32.02 -16.73 4.66
C LYS A 176 30.91 -16.12 5.52
N ALA A 177 29.94 -15.45 4.90
CA ALA A 177 28.88 -14.76 5.62
C ALA A 177 27.91 -15.70 6.35
N GLN A 178 27.74 -16.94 5.87
CA GLN A 178 26.96 -17.96 6.58
C GLN A 178 27.51 -18.30 7.97
N GLN A 179 28.80 -18.02 8.22
CA GLN A 179 29.45 -18.34 9.49
C GLN A 179 29.29 -17.25 10.56
N TYR A 180 28.85 -16.04 10.19
CA TYR A 180 28.71 -14.94 11.15
C TYR A 180 27.59 -15.22 12.15
N THR A 181 27.87 -14.96 13.42
CA THR A 181 26.88 -14.82 14.49
C THR A 181 26.02 -13.57 14.28
N ASP A 182 24.88 -13.46 14.95
CA ASP A 182 23.98 -12.31 14.79
C ASP A 182 24.62 -10.99 15.26
N ASP A 183 25.48 -11.03 16.29
CA ASP A 183 26.23 -9.86 16.74
C ASP A 183 27.24 -9.39 15.69
N GLU A 184 27.99 -10.33 15.08
CA GLU A 184 28.95 -10.02 14.02
C GLU A 184 28.29 -9.45 12.77
N LEU A 185 26.98 -9.65 12.57
CA LEU A 185 26.26 -9.03 11.47
C LEU A 185 26.17 -7.51 11.63
N ASN A 186 26.26 -6.96 12.84
CA ASN A 186 26.13 -5.51 13.09
C ASN A 186 27.43 -4.72 12.83
N GLU A 187 28.50 -5.40 12.41
CA GLU A 187 29.80 -4.77 12.17
C GLU A 187 30.09 -4.52 10.69
N GLY A 188 30.99 -3.56 10.44
CA GLY A 188 31.58 -3.30 9.13
C GLY A 188 30.84 -2.23 8.33
N ASN A 189 30.94 -2.32 7.01
CA ASN A 189 30.32 -1.35 6.12
C ASN A 189 28.80 -1.57 6.04
N PHE A 190 28.04 -0.48 6.06
CA PHE A 190 26.60 -0.46 5.92
C PHE A 190 26.15 0.68 5.01
N SER A 191 24.96 0.54 4.44
CA SER A 191 24.31 1.57 3.63
C SER A 191 22.86 1.71 4.06
N GLY A 192 22.39 2.95 4.12
CA GLY A 192 20.98 3.25 4.33
C GLY A 192 20.26 3.49 3.02
N GLU A 193 19.00 3.08 2.96
CA GLU A 193 18.12 3.23 1.81
C GLU A 193 16.77 3.80 2.25
N TYR A 194 16.20 4.67 1.41
CA TYR A 194 14.83 5.18 1.57
C TYR A 194 14.03 4.91 0.29
N ARG A 195 12.80 4.42 0.47
CA ARG A 195 11.86 4.17 -0.63
C ARG A 195 10.48 4.74 -0.30
N ASN A 196 9.82 5.34 -1.28
CA ASN A 196 8.38 5.62 -1.21
C ASN A 196 7.67 4.69 -2.18
N LEU A 197 6.69 3.94 -1.69
CA LEU A 197 6.06 2.86 -2.43
C LEU A 197 4.55 3.00 -2.34
N ASN A 198 3.83 2.56 -3.38
CA ASN A 198 2.41 2.30 -3.26
C ASN A 198 2.22 0.81 -3.03
N LEU A 199 1.76 0.42 -1.84
CA LEU A 199 1.55 -0.99 -1.48
C LEU A 199 0.64 -1.72 -2.48
N MET A 200 -0.37 -1.03 -3.02
CA MET A 200 -1.34 -1.59 -3.96
C MET A 200 -0.75 -1.90 -5.34
N GLN A 201 0.50 -1.52 -5.61
CA GLN A 201 1.24 -1.97 -6.80
C GLN A 201 1.81 -3.38 -6.65
N TYR A 202 2.04 -3.82 -5.41
CA TYR A 202 2.78 -5.05 -5.12
C TYR A 202 1.91 -6.11 -4.45
N VAL A 203 0.88 -5.71 -3.71
CA VAL A 203 -0.01 -6.60 -2.98
C VAL A 203 -1.40 -6.61 -3.63
N ASP A 204 -1.84 -7.80 -4.04
CA ASP A 204 -3.21 -8.05 -4.48
C ASP A 204 -4.09 -8.32 -3.25
N MET A 205 -4.81 -7.29 -2.80
CA MET A 205 -5.75 -7.36 -1.68
C MET A 205 -7.02 -6.56 -1.98
N PRO A 206 -8.18 -6.95 -1.43
CA PRO A 206 -9.40 -6.16 -1.57
C PRO A 206 -9.24 -4.79 -0.91
N PHE A 207 -9.56 -3.73 -1.66
CA PHE A 207 -9.49 -2.35 -1.15
C PHE A 207 -10.82 -1.96 -0.50
N GLU A 208 -11.04 -2.43 0.72
CA GLU A 208 -12.29 -2.27 1.47
C GLU A 208 -12.09 -1.47 2.77
N PRO A 209 -13.15 -0.83 3.31
CA PRO A 209 -13.07 -0.17 4.61
C PRO A 209 -12.66 -1.11 5.75
N GLY A 210 -11.84 -0.61 6.65
CA GLY A 210 -11.35 -1.36 7.81
C GLY A 210 -9.98 -0.90 8.29
N VAL A 211 -9.52 -1.50 9.39
CA VAL A 211 -8.18 -1.29 9.93
C VAL A 211 -7.27 -2.42 9.46
N TYR A 212 -6.15 -2.06 8.84
CA TYR A 212 -5.18 -3.00 8.31
C TYR A 212 -3.87 -2.88 9.07
N GLU A 213 -3.26 -4.03 9.38
CA GLU A 213 -1.91 -4.14 9.93
C GLU A 213 -0.94 -4.44 8.79
N LEU A 214 0.16 -3.68 8.72
CA LEU A 214 1.19 -3.78 7.70
C LEU A 214 2.56 -3.94 8.34
N TYR A 215 3.40 -4.77 7.73
CA TYR A 215 4.85 -4.73 7.92
C TYR A 215 5.60 -5.05 6.62
N TYR A 216 6.88 -4.72 6.60
CA TYR A 216 7.79 -4.99 5.50
C TYR A 216 8.90 -5.94 5.96
N SER A 217 9.38 -6.81 5.09
CA SER A 217 10.52 -7.68 5.39
C SER A 217 11.53 -7.74 4.26
N ALA A 218 12.82 -7.74 4.60
CA ALA A 218 13.92 -7.99 3.68
C ALA A 218 15.15 -8.48 4.46
N LEU A 219 16.00 -9.30 3.85
CA LEU A 219 17.26 -9.81 4.43
C LEU A 219 17.08 -10.42 5.83
N GLY A 220 15.96 -11.14 6.02
CA GLY A 220 15.60 -11.76 7.30
C GLY A 220 15.32 -10.75 8.43
N ILE A 221 14.93 -9.52 8.11
CA ILE A 221 14.47 -8.49 9.06
C ILE A 221 13.02 -8.19 8.77
N GLU A 222 12.21 -8.07 9.81
CA GLU A 222 10.87 -7.47 9.74
C GLU A 222 10.93 -6.05 10.27
N SER A 223 10.17 -5.15 9.66
CA SER A 223 10.00 -3.79 10.13
C SER A 223 9.11 -3.71 11.37
N ASN A 224 8.99 -2.52 11.94
CA ASN A 224 7.86 -2.22 12.81
C ASN A 224 6.52 -2.53 12.12
N ARG A 225 5.54 -2.95 12.90
CA ARG A 225 4.14 -3.11 12.47
C ARG A 225 3.44 -1.77 12.59
N VAL A 226 2.70 -1.39 11.55
CA VAL A 226 1.94 -0.13 11.49
C VAL A 226 0.49 -0.43 11.12
N GLN A 227 -0.41 0.50 11.42
CA GLN A 227 -1.82 0.38 11.07
C GLN A 227 -2.26 1.52 10.17
N VAL A 228 -3.14 1.20 9.23
CA VAL A 228 -3.86 2.17 8.38
C VAL A 228 -5.36 1.88 8.43
N GLU A 229 -6.14 2.90 8.72
CA GLU A 229 -7.61 2.84 8.69
C GLU A 229 -8.12 3.35 7.33
N ILE A 230 -8.85 2.52 6.60
CA ILE A 230 -9.56 2.92 5.38
C ILE A 230 -11.02 3.17 5.75
N VAL A 231 -11.51 4.38 5.51
CA VAL A 231 -12.89 4.78 5.83
C VAL A 231 -13.60 5.37 4.62
N CYS A 232 -14.91 5.11 4.51
CA CYS A 232 -15.80 5.84 3.60
C CYS A 232 -16.55 6.91 4.40
N LEU A 233 -16.45 8.18 3.99
CA LEU A 233 -17.27 9.22 4.62
C LEU A 233 -18.71 9.10 4.12
N PRO A 234 -19.73 9.00 5.00
CA PRO A 234 -21.11 9.22 4.58
C PRO A 234 -21.31 10.69 4.18
N PHE A 235 -22.13 10.95 3.16
CA PHE A 235 -22.55 12.29 2.80
C PHE A 235 -23.16 13.01 4.03
N PHE A 236 -22.73 14.25 4.29
CA PHE A 236 -23.45 15.21 5.13
C PHE A 236 -24.19 16.20 4.24
#